data_AF-A0A3D4JUE1-F1
#
_entry.id   AF-A0A3D4JUE1-F1
#
_cell.length_a   1.000
_cell.length_b   1.000
_cell.length_c   1.000
_cell.angle_alpha   90.00
_cell.angle_beta   90.00
_cell.angle_gamma   90.00
#
_symmetry.space_group_name_H-M   'P 1'
#
loop_
_entity.id
_entity.type
_entity.pdbx_description
1 polymer ?
#
loop_
_entity_poly.entity_id
_entity_poly.type
_entity_poly.pdbx_seq_one_letter_code
_entity_poly.pdbx_strand_id
1 'polypeptide(L)'
;MKNQEVEIYNTVSEYNKMLNHETLHPLVSVIDFSKSDPICQHLRQFGFYTVFLKDVICGDMQYGKHSYDYQEGTLVFIAPGQTYGISNTGTYIQPAGFALIFHPDLLKGTNLGKNIKDYNFFSYEVHEALHLSEKEREIILECFKNIKHELEQTIDKHSKSLIVNNIELFLNYCMRFYDRQFITRDHINQGVIGKFETLLNDYLTSEKPKNIGFPMVHYFAEQLNLSANYFGDLI
;
A
#
# COMPACT_ATOMS: atom_id res chain seq x y z
N MET A 1 -12.15 -11.77 -25.39
CA MET A 1 -11.58 -11.39 -24.08
C MET A 1 -12.61 -11.76 -23.03
N LYS A 2 -12.35 -12.77 -22.20
CA LYS A 2 -13.26 -13.09 -21.08
C LYS A 2 -13.19 -11.91 -20.11
N ASN A 3 -14.33 -11.30 -19.77
CA ASN A 3 -14.41 -10.36 -18.65
C ASN A 3 -13.84 -11.08 -17.43
N GLN A 4 -12.69 -10.64 -16.94
CA GLN A 4 -12.13 -11.17 -15.70
C GLN A 4 -12.95 -10.57 -14.55
N GLU A 5 -13.58 -11.43 -13.75
CA GLU A 5 -14.33 -10.99 -12.57
C GLU A 5 -13.36 -10.49 -11.50
N VAL A 6 -13.57 -9.25 -11.06
CA VAL A 6 -12.89 -8.67 -9.91
C VAL A 6 -13.71 -9.04 -8.67
N GLU A 7 -13.09 -9.73 -7.70
CA GLU A 7 -13.74 -10.01 -6.42
C GLU A 7 -13.75 -8.74 -5.56
N ILE A 8 -14.91 -8.35 -5.05
CA ILE A 8 -15.04 -7.13 -4.24
C ILE A 8 -15.27 -7.53 -2.78
N TYR A 9 -14.44 -7.01 -1.89
CA TYR A 9 -14.57 -7.17 -0.44
C TYR A 9 -14.81 -5.81 0.20
N ASN A 10 -16.01 -5.59 0.75
CA ASN A 10 -16.38 -4.28 1.32
C ASN A 10 -16.15 -4.24 2.82
N THR A 11 -16.20 -5.39 3.49
CA THR A 11 -16.07 -5.47 4.95
C THR A 11 -14.87 -6.30 5.37
N VAL A 12 -14.35 -5.98 6.56
CA VAL A 12 -13.25 -6.74 7.19
C VAL A 12 -13.67 -8.20 7.42
N SER A 13 -14.92 -8.43 7.81
CA SER A 13 -15.46 -9.77 8.06
C SER A 13 -15.50 -10.65 6.81
N GLU A 14 -15.88 -10.10 5.65
CA GLU A 14 -15.89 -10.84 4.38
C GLU A 14 -14.47 -11.31 4.01
N TYR A 15 -13.48 -10.43 4.15
CA TYR A 15 -12.10 -10.75 3.81
C TYR A 15 -11.48 -11.76 4.80
N ASN A 16 -11.70 -11.58 6.09
CA ASN A 16 -11.27 -12.55 7.11
C ASN A 16 -11.88 -13.94 6.86
N LYS A 17 -13.18 -14.00 6.55
CA LYS A 17 -13.87 -15.26 6.24
C LYS A 17 -13.28 -15.95 5.02
N MET A 18 -12.92 -15.21 3.99
CA MET A 18 -12.27 -15.78 2.80
C MET A 18 -10.91 -16.41 3.15
N LEU A 19 -10.16 -15.81 4.07
CA LEU A 19 -8.86 -16.30 4.51
C LEU A 19 -8.93 -17.33 5.64
N ASN A 20 -10.13 -17.70 6.10
CA ASN A 20 -10.35 -18.57 7.26
C ASN A 20 -9.81 -18.00 8.59
N HIS A 21 -9.96 -16.69 8.79
CA HIS A 21 -9.65 -16.00 10.04
C HIS A 21 -10.91 -15.62 10.82
N GLU A 22 -10.80 -15.69 12.15
CA GLU A 22 -11.80 -15.13 13.05
C GLU A 22 -11.80 -13.60 12.96
N THR A 23 -12.99 -12.98 12.98
CA THR A 23 -13.10 -11.53 13.01
C THR A 23 -13.27 -11.04 14.44
N LEU A 24 -12.18 -10.55 15.03
CA LEU A 24 -12.16 -9.99 16.38
C LEU A 24 -12.81 -8.60 16.46
N HIS A 25 -12.72 -7.81 15.39
CA HIS A 25 -13.28 -6.46 15.33
C HIS A 25 -13.92 -6.17 13.96
N PRO A 26 -15.10 -5.52 13.90
CA PRO A 26 -15.83 -5.32 12.64
C PRO A 26 -15.15 -4.38 11.65
N LEU A 27 -14.26 -3.48 12.12
CA LEU A 27 -13.63 -2.45 11.28
C LEU A 27 -12.11 -2.59 11.15
N VAL A 28 -11.46 -3.54 11.84
CA VAL A 28 -9.99 -3.71 11.79
C VAL A 28 -9.65 -5.18 11.93
N SER A 29 -8.63 -5.64 11.21
CA SER A 29 -8.06 -6.97 11.40
C SER A 29 -6.55 -6.96 11.17
N VAL A 30 -5.84 -7.76 11.96
CA VAL A 30 -4.44 -8.12 11.71
C VAL A 30 -4.42 -9.60 11.33
N ILE A 31 -4.00 -9.86 10.10
CA ILE A 31 -4.05 -11.18 9.48
C ILE A 31 -2.64 -11.75 9.42
N ASP A 32 -2.52 -13.00 9.85
CA ASP A 32 -1.29 -13.79 9.74
C ASP A 32 -1.49 -14.81 8.61
N PHE A 33 -0.83 -14.58 7.48
CA PHE A 33 -1.03 -15.41 6.29
C PHE A 33 -0.54 -16.84 6.46
N SER A 34 0.40 -17.08 7.38
CA SER A 34 0.88 -18.44 7.69
C SER A 34 -0.22 -19.35 8.25
N LYS A 35 -1.31 -18.76 8.75
CA LYS A 35 -2.49 -19.46 9.29
C LYS A 35 -3.69 -19.43 8.36
N SER A 36 -3.55 -18.87 7.16
CA SER A 36 -4.63 -18.78 6.19
C SER A 36 -4.67 -20.02 5.31
N ASP A 37 -5.85 -20.32 4.75
CA ASP A 37 -5.95 -21.32 3.69
C ASP A 37 -5.26 -20.83 2.40
N PRO A 38 -4.81 -21.74 1.50
CA PRO A 38 -4.30 -21.37 0.20
C PRO A 38 -5.31 -20.52 -0.57
N ILE A 39 -4.85 -19.40 -1.11
CA ILE A 39 -5.70 -18.47 -1.86
C ILE A 39 -5.50 -18.65 -3.35
N CYS A 40 -6.60 -18.63 -4.10
CA CYS A 40 -6.52 -18.52 -5.55
C CYS A 40 -6.13 -17.09 -5.93
N GLN A 41 -5.24 -16.94 -6.91
CA GLN A 41 -4.86 -15.63 -7.44
C GLN A 41 -6.02 -15.03 -8.25
N HIS A 42 -6.59 -13.93 -7.76
CA HIS A 42 -7.66 -13.17 -8.40
C HIS A 42 -7.37 -11.67 -8.30
N LEU A 43 -7.94 -10.90 -9.22
CA LEU A 43 -8.07 -9.45 -9.05
C LEU A 43 -9.09 -9.18 -7.95
N ARG A 44 -8.70 -8.41 -6.95
CA ARG A 44 -9.55 -8.08 -5.79
C ARG A 44 -9.63 -6.57 -5.60
N GLN A 45 -10.81 -6.07 -5.31
CA GLN A 45 -11.02 -4.69 -4.90
C GLN A 45 -11.40 -4.64 -3.42
N PHE A 46 -10.73 -3.78 -2.66
CA PHE A 46 -10.97 -3.64 -1.23
C PHE A 46 -11.72 -2.35 -0.92
N GLY A 47 -12.80 -2.42 -0.15
CA GLY A 47 -13.53 -1.26 0.37
C GLY A 47 -12.86 -0.61 1.60
N PHE A 48 -11.66 -1.06 1.96
CA PHE A 48 -10.93 -0.66 3.15
C PHE A 48 -9.45 -0.48 2.86
N TYR A 49 -8.75 0.24 3.74
CA TYR A 49 -7.30 0.37 3.65
C TYR A 49 -6.66 -0.97 3.95
N THR A 50 -5.69 -1.36 3.13
CA THR A 50 -4.96 -2.62 3.28
C THR A 50 -3.46 -2.35 3.22
N VAL A 51 -2.74 -2.92 4.17
CA VAL A 51 -1.28 -2.92 4.19
C VAL A 51 -0.80 -4.36 4.25
N PHE A 52 -0.13 -4.84 3.20
CA PHE A 52 0.47 -6.17 3.16
C PHE A 52 1.95 -6.10 3.50
N LEU A 53 2.41 -6.88 4.47
CA LEU A 53 3.81 -7.24 4.66
C LEU A 53 4.05 -8.59 3.99
N LYS A 54 4.80 -8.60 2.88
CA LYS A 54 5.12 -9.83 2.15
C LYS A 54 6.42 -10.45 2.66
N ASP A 55 6.33 -11.70 3.09
CA ASP A 55 7.46 -12.50 3.57
C ASP A 55 7.89 -13.59 2.57
N VAL A 56 7.34 -13.57 1.35
CA VAL A 56 7.66 -14.53 0.28
C VAL A 56 7.95 -13.79 -1.00
N ILE A 57 8.90 -14.32 -1.78
CA ILE A 57 9.04 -14.03 -3.20
C ILE A 57 7.82 -14.62 -3.91
N CYS A 58 6.69 -13.91 -3.86
CA CYS A 58 5.56 -14.22 -4.71
C CYS A 58 5.87 -13.62 -6.08
N GLY A 59 6.32 -14.48 -7.00
CA GLY A 59 6.65 -14.07 -8.36
C GLY A 59 5.52 -13.26 -9.02
N ASP A 60 5.92 -12.43 -10.00
CA ASP A 60 5.11 -11.80 -11.04
C ASP A 60 3.66 -11.42 -10.65
N MET A 61 3.46 -10.70 -9.53
CA MET A 61 2.12 -10.16 -9.25
C MET A 61 1.80 -9.01 -10.22
N GLN A 62 0.67 -9.12 -10.93
CA GLN A 62 0.17 -8.05 -11.78
C GLN A 62 -0.58 -7.00 -10.97
N TYR A 63 -0.37 -5.72 -11.31
CA TYR A 63 -1.20 -4.60 -10.87
C TYR A 63 -1.26 -3.61 -12.04
N GLY A 64 -2.44 -3.33 -12.55
CA GLY A 64 -2.57 -2.65 -13.85
C GLY A 64 -2.05 -3.53 -15.00
N LYS A 65 -1.18 -3.01 -15.87
CA LYS A 65 -0.66 -3.71 -17.07
C LYS A 65 0.71 -4.39 -16.87
N HIS A 66 1.30 -4.35 -15.68
CA HIS A 66 2.70 -4.73 -15.45
C HIS A 66 2.81 -5.86 -14.41
N SER A 67 3.87 -6.67 -14.53
CA SER A 67 4.21 -7.83 -13.69
C SER A 67 5.44 -7.50 -12.83
N TYR A 68 5.45 -7.86 -11.54
CA TYR A 68 6.50 -7.42 -10.60
C TYR A 68 7.02 -8.51 -9.66
N ASP A 69 8.34 -8.43 -9.38
CA ASP A 69 9.10 -9.30 -8.46
C ASP A 69 9.26 -8.63 -7.08
N TYR A 70 8.79 -9.30 -6.02
CA TYR A 70 8.81 -8.76 -4.64
C TYR A 70 9.91 -9.45 -3.83
N GLN A 71 10.73 -8.64 -3.16
CA GLN A 71 11.71 -9.10 -2.18
C GLN A 71 11.07 -9.26 -0.79
N GLU A 72 11.62 -10.15 0.03
CA GLU A 72 11.19 -10.37 1.41
C GLU A 72 11.25 -9.07 2.23
N GLY A 73 10.24 -8.81 3.07
CA GLY A 73 10.18 -7.59 3.90
C GLY A 73 9.65 -6.36 3.17
N THR A 74 8.82 -6.56 2.14
CA THR A 74 8.20 -5.46 1.37
C THR A 74 6.79 -5.16 1.87
N LEU A 75 6.51 -3.89 2.17
CA LEU A 75 5.18 -3.38 2.47
C LEU A 75 4.49 -2.83 1.22
N VAL A 76 3.24 -3.25 1.01
CA VAL A 76 2.37 -2.75 -0.07
C VAL A 76 1.14 -2.11 0.55
N PHE A 77 0.83 -0.89 0.11
CA PHE A 77 -0.29 -0.09 0.60
C PHE A 77 -1.37 0.00 -0.46
N ILE A 78 -2.63 -0.19 -0.06
CA ILE A 78 -3.78 -0.18 -0.95
C ILE A 78 -4.89 0.65 -0.30
N ALA A 79 -5.34 1.68 -0.99
CA ALA A 79 -6.46 2.51 -0.59
C ALA A 79 -7.81 1.83 -0.91
N PRO A 80 -8.88 2.19 -0.18
CA PRO A 80 -10.24 1.79 -0.52
C PRO A 80 -10.58 2.11 -1.98
N GLY A 81 -11.14 1.14 -2.69
CA GLY A 81 -11.55 1.26 -4.08
C GLY A 81 -10.48 0.84 -5.11
N GLN A 82 -9.24 0.61 -4.69
CA GLN A 82 -8.17 0.12 -5.57
C GLN A 82 -8.25 -1.41 -5.81
N THR A 83 -7.86 -1.85 -7.00
CA THR A 83 -7.89 -3.26 -7.42
C THR A 83 -6.50 -3.88 -7.43
N TYR A 84 -6.28 -4.91 -6.62
CA TYR A 84 -5.00 -5.61 -6.44
C TYR A 84 -5.08 -7.11 -6.73
N GLY A 85 -4.06 -7.66 -7.39
CA GLY A 85 -3.90 -9.10 -7.60
C GLY A 85 -3.65 -9.47 -9.06
N ILE A 86 -3.34 -10.75 -9.31
CA ILE A 86 -3.06 -11.24 -10.65
C ILE A 86 -4.36 -11.66 -11.34
N SER A 87 -4.42 -11.40 -12.64
CA SER A 87 -5.30 -12.10 -13.57
C SER A 87 -5.45 -13.58 -13.21
N ASN A 88 -6.70 -14.06 -13.05
CA ASN A 88 -6.98 -15.42 -12.61
C ASN A 88 -6.24 -16.48 -13.43
N THR A 89 -5.24 -17.09 -12.81
CA THR A 89 -4.42 -18.18 -13.35
C THR A 89 -4.93 -19.56 -12.92
N GLY A 90 -5.94 -19.63 -12.04
CA GLY A 90 -6.42 -20.87 -11.42
C GLY A 90 -5.41 -21.49 -10.44
N THR A 91 -4.31 -20.79 -10.13
CA THR A 91 -3.27 -21.26 -9.23
C THR A 91 -3.56 -20.85 -7.80
N TYR A 92 -3.51 -21.83 -6.91
CA TYR A 92 -3.55 -21.62 -5.47
C TYR A 92 -2.13 -21.41 -4.95
N ILE A 93 -1.96 -20.35 -4.18
CA ILE A 93 -0.70 -20.05 -3.51
C ILE A 93 -0.94 -19.99 -2.01
N GLN A 94 0.02 -20.47 -1.23
CA GLN A 94 0.03 -20.20 0.21
C GLN A 94 0.58 -18.78 0.39
N PRO A 95 -0.22 -17.82 0.85
CA PRO A 95 0.31 -16.50 1.17
C PRO A 95 1.18 -16.63 2.43
N ALA A 96 2.23 -15.81 2.53
CA ALA A 96 2.95 -15.66 3.79
C ALA A 96 3.34 -14.20 4.06
N GLY A 97 3.47 -13.89 5.35
CA GLY A 97 3.60 -12.55 5.88
C GLY A 97 2.34 -12.12 6.63
N PHE A 98 2.11 -10.81 6.72
CA PHE A 98 1.03 -10.23 7.52
C PHE A 98 0.21 -9.24 6.71
N ALA A 99 -1.02 -8.97 7.14
CA ALA A 99 -1.79 -7.83 6.65
C ALA A 99 -2.43 -7.04 7.80
N LEU A 100 -2.46 -5.72 7.65
CA LEU A 100 -3.30 -4.84 8.45
C LEU A 100 -4.39 -4.32 7.53
N ILE A 101 -5.65 -4.57 7.90
CA ILE A 101 -6.80 -4.03 7.19
C ILE A 101 -7.64 -3.18 8.15
N PHE A 102 -8.08 -2.02 7.68
CA PHE A 102 -8.92 -1.13 8.48
C PHE A 102 -9.91 -0.35 7.61
N HIS A 103 -11.18 -0.38 8.03
CA HIS A 103 -12.27 0.26 7.32
C HIS A 103 -12.27 1.79 7.57
N PRO A 104 -12.59 2.63 6.56
CA PRO A 104 -12.62 4.09 6.70
C PRO A 104 -13.53 4.58 7.84
N ASP A 105 -14.58 3.82 8.16
CA ASP A 105 -15.48 4.15 9.28
C ASP A 105 -14.80 4.17 10.65
N LEU A 106 -13.69 3.43 10.82
CA LEU A 106 -12.90 3.48 12.05
C LEU A 106 -12.35 4.89 12.30
N LEU A 107 -11.96 5.57 11.21
CA LEU A 107 -11.27 6.85 11.23
C LEU A 107 -12.21 8.03 11.47
N LYS A 108 -13.53 7.82 11.34
CA LYS A 108 -14.52 8.88 11.55
C LYS A 108 -14.43 9.42 12.98
N GLY A 109 -14.21 10.74 13.07
CA GLY A 109 -14.09 11.47 14.33
C GLY A 109 -12.75 11.34 15.06
N THR A 110 -11.72 10.80 14.42
CA THR A 110 -10.37 10.65 15.01
C THR A 110 -9.36 11.61 14.36
N ASN A 111 -8.19 11.78 14.99
CA ASN A 111 -7.10 12.57 14.40
C ASN A 111 -6.54 11.90 13.15
N LEU A 112 -6.34 10.57 13.19
CA LEU A 112 -5.93 9.80 12.01
C LEU A 112 -6.87 10.03 10.82
N GLY A 113 -8.19 10.11 11.02
CA GLY A 113 -9.12 10.39 9.92
C GLY A 113 -8.97 11.77 9.28
N LYS A 114 -8.46 12.77 10.01
CA LYS A 114 -8.15 14.10 9.46
C LYS A 114 -6.85 14.10 8.66
N ASN A 115 -5.88 13.32 9.11
CA ASN A 115 -4.53 13.28 8.58
C ASN A 115 -4.29 12.13 7.60
N ILE A 116 -5.28 11.24 7.38
CA ILE A 116 -5.11 10.04 6.54
C ILE A 116 -4.66 10.37 5.11
N LYS A 117 -5.07 11.54 4.60
CA LYS A 117 -4.70 12.07 3.30
C LYS A 117 -3.23 12.49 3.20
N ASP A 118 -2.57 12.75 4.32
CA ASP A 118 -1.16 13.16 4.38
C ASP A 118 -0.24 11.93 4.23
N TYR A 119 -0.79 10.71 4.34
CA TYR A 119 -0.10 9.45 4.05
C TYR A 119 -0.21 9.13 2.56
N ASN A 120 0.55 9.86 1.74
CA ASN A 120 0.51 9.79 0.27
C ASN A 120 0.78 8.37 -0.28
N PHE A 121 1.46 7.51 0.49
CA PHE A 121 1.79 6.16 0.07
C PHE A 121 0.60 5.22 -0.16
N PHE A 122 -0.60 5.56 0.33
CA PHE A 122 -1.82 4.85 -0.10
C PHE A 122 -2.26 5.18 -1.53
N SER A 123 -1.74 6.28 -2.09
CA SER A 123 -1.98 6.72 -3.45
C SER A 123 -0.79 6.45 -4.38
N TYR A 124 0.28 5.86 -3.85
CA TYR A 124 1.41 5.39 -4.63
C TYR A 124 1.00 4.19 -5.47
N GLU A 125 1.71 4.00 -6.58
CA GLU A 125 1.54 2.78 -7.33
C GLU A 125 2.23 1.62 -6.60
N VAL A 126 1.72 0.41 -6.80
CA VAL A 126 2.22 -0.79 -6.12
C VAL A 126 3.70 -1.09 -6.42
N HIS A 127 4.25 -0.54 -7.52
CA HIS A 127 5.67 -0.64 -7.85
C HIS A 127 6.58 0.25 -6.95
N GLU A 128 6.00 1.13 -6.14
CA GLU A 128 6.66 2.02 -5.17
C GLU A 128 6.57 1.43 -3.74
N ALA A 129 6.64 0.10 -3.66
CA ALA A 129 6.53 -0.64 -2.42
C ALA A 129 7.69 -0.33 -1.46
N LEU A 130 7.38 -0.33 -0.16
CA LEU A 130 8.34 0.01 0.88
C LEU A 130 9.14 -1.22 1.31
N HIS A 131 10.38 -1.31 0.83
CA HIS A 131 11.40 -2.25 1.33
C HIS A 131 11.96 -1.90 2.72
N LEU A 132 11.73 -2.80 3.67
CA LEU A 132 12.21 -2.66 5.04
C LEU A 132 13.61 -3.26 5.21
N SER A 133 14.43 -2.64 6.04
CA SER A 133 15.57 -3.33 6.67
C SER A 133 15.09 -4.28 7.76
N GLU A 134 15.94 -5.21 8.19
CA GLU A 134 15.59 -6.18 9.26
C GLU A 134 15.08 -5.49 10.54
N LYS A 135 15.75 -4.42 10.98
CA LYS A 135 15.34 -3.64 12.16
C LYS A 135 13.99 -2.95 11.98
N GLU A 136 13.71 -2.43 10.79
CA GLU A 136 12.43 -1.78 10.49
C GLU A 136 11.30 -2.82 10.43
N ARG A 137 11.59 -4.02 9.91
CA ARG A 137 10.66 -5.15 9.93
C ARG A 137 10.29 -5.55 11.35
N GLU A 138 11.25 -5.63 12.27
CA GLU A 138 10.96 -5.92 13.69
C GLU A 138 9.98 -4.91 14.30
N ILE A 139 10.19 -3.61 14.05
CA ILE A 139 9.29 -2.53 14.51
C ILE A 139 7.87 -2.71 13.94
N ILE A 140 7.77 -3.04 12.66
CA ILE A 140 6.48 -3.28 11.98
C ILE A 140 5.76 -4.50 12.58
N LEU A 141 6.49 -5.60 12.83
CA LEU A 141 5.95 -6.79 13.48
C LEU A 141 5.49 -6.51 14.92
N GLU A 142 6.20 -5.68 15.65
CA GLU A 142 5.79 -5.24 16.98
C GLU A 142 4.49 -4.41 16.93
N CYS A 143 4.36 -3.51 15.95
CA CYS A 143 3.13 -2.75 15.73
C CYS A 143 1.95 -3.69 15.42
N PHE A 144 2.12 -4.69 14.55
CA PHE A 144 1.09 -5.70 14.29
C PHE A 144 0.66 -6.42 15.57
N LYS A 145 1.63 -6.81 16.40
CA LYS A 145 1.37 -7.49 17.68
C LYS A 145 0.59 -6.58 18.65
N ASN A 146 0.96 -5.31 18.76
CA ASN A 146 0.27 -4.36 19.64
C ASN A 146 -1.16 -4.08 19.18
N ILE A 147 -1.38 -3.87 17.87
CA ILE A 147 -2.73 -3.72 17.32
C ILE A 147 -3.54 -4.98 17.62
N LYS A 148 -3.01 -6.17 17.33
CA LYS A 148 -3.70 -7.43 17.59
C LYS A 148 -4.05 -7.60 19.07
N HIS A 149 -3.14 -7.25 19.98
CA HIS A 149 -3.41 -7.31 21.42
C HIS A 149 -4.63 -6.47 21.82
N GLU A 150 -4.74 -5.24 21.29
CA GLU A 150 -5.91 -4.37 21.52
C GLU A 150 -7.21 -4.93 20.93
N LEU A 151 -7.14 -5.64 19.79
CA LEU A 151 -8.31 -6.30 19.19
C LEU A 151 -8.82 -7.50 20.01
N GLU A 152 -7.95 -8.14 20.79
CA GLU A 152 -8.29 -9.27 21.67
C GLU A 152 -8.80 -8.81 23.05
N GLN A 153 -8.66 -7.53 23.40
CA GLN A 153 -9.16 -6.99 24.67
C GLN A 153 -10.69 -6.85 24.68
N THR A 154 -11.26 -6.84 25.88
CA THR A 154 -12.68 -6.51 26.05
C THR A 154 -12.94 -5.05 25.67
N ILE A 155 -13.97 -4.82 24.86
CA ILE A 155 -14.31 -3.47 24.39
C ILE A 155 -14.67 -2.57 25.57
N ASP A 156 -13.95 -1.46 25.68
CA ASP A 156 -14.20 -0.39 26.63
C ASP A 156 -14.22 0.98 25.92
N LYS A 157 -14.33 2.04 26.72
CA LYS A 157 -14.40 3.43 26.22
C LYS A 157 -13.09 3.92 25.58
N HIS A 158 -11.99 3.21 25.77
CA HIS A 158 -10.65 3.55 25.28
C HIS A 158 -10.22 2.71 24.08
N SER A 159 -10.77 1.49 23.88
CA SER A 159 -10.36 0.55 22.84
C SER A 159 -10.28 1.18 21.45
N LYS A 160 -11.32 1.93 21.02
CA LYS A 160 -11.30 2.61 19.70
C LYS A 160 -10.12 3.57 19.56
N SER A 161 -9.83 4.35 20.61
CA SER A 161 -8.73 5.32 20.58
C SER A 161 -7.38 4.62 20.55
N LEU A 162 -7.19 3.54 21.33
CA LEU A 162 -5.93 2.80 21.37
C LEU A 162 -5.65 2.09 20.05
N ILE A 163 -6.66 1.45 19.44
CA ILE A 163 -6.54 0.82 18.12
C ILE A 163 -6.11 1.86 17.07
N VAL A 164 -6.80 3.01 17.03
CA VAL A 164 -6.50 4.07 16.06
C VAL A 164 -5.11 4.66 16.27
N ASN A 165 -4.70 4.91 17.52
CA ASN A 165 -3.37 5.45 17.82
C ASN A 165 -2.26 4.45 17.45
N ASN A 166 -2.49 3.14 17.66
CA ASN A 166 -1.53 2.12 17.23
C ASN A 166 -1.41 2.04 15.69
N ILE A 167 -2.52 2.18 14.96
CA ILE A 167 -2.49 2.29 13.49
C ILE A 167 -1.76 3.56 13.05
N GLU A 168 -2.02 4.70 13.69
CA GLU A 168 -1.33 5.96 13.39
C GLU A 168 0.18 5.85 13.64
N LEU A 169 0.61 5.22 14.73
CA LEU A 169 2.01 4.93 15.02
C LEU A 169 2.65 4.04 13.94
N PHE A 170 1.95 2.97 13.53
CA PHE A 170 2.39 2.09 12.45
C PHE A 170 2.61 2.88 11.14
N LEU A 171 1.67 3.74 10.77
CA LEU A 171 1.76 4.55 9.55
C LEU A 171 2.86 5.61 9.63
N ASN A 172 3.09 6.19 10.81
CA ASN A 172 4.19 7.13 11.03
C ASN A 172 5.57 6.46 10.89
N TYR A 173 5.72 5.20 11.34
CA TYR A 173 6.93 4.44 11.05
C TYR A 173 7.10 4.19 9.56
N CYS A 174 6.04 3.81 8.84
CA CYS A 174 6.09 3.62 7.39
C CYS A 174 6.53 4.90 6.67
N MET A 175 6.00 6.06 7.04
CA MET A 175 6.40 7.36 6.49
C MET A 175 7.89 7.62 6.70
N ARG A 176 8.39 7.43 7.93
CA ARG A 176 9.82 7.55 8.24
C ARG A 176 10.70 6.62 7.41
N PHE A 177 10.24 5.40 7.12
CA PHE A 177 10.98 4.44 6.31
C PHE A 177 10.96 4.81 4.82
N TYR A 178 9.87 5.39 4.33
CA TYR A 178 9.82 6.00 3.00
C TYR A 178 10.82 7.15 2.88
N ASP A 179 10.85 8.09 3.83
CA ASP A 179 11.82 9.18 3.85
C ASP A 179 13.26 8.67 3.76
N ARG A 180 13.59 7.61 4.53
CA ARG A 180 14.90 6.95 4.42
C ARG A 180 15.16 6.44 3.01
N GLN A 181 14.19 5.79 2.36
CA GLN A 181 14.39 5.27 1.00
C GLN A 181 14.63 6.37 0.00
N PHE A 182 13.92 7.49 0.10
CA PHE A 182 14.17 8.66 -0.74
C PHE A 182 15.59 9.19 -0.54
N ILE A 183 16.02 9.37 0.71
CA ILE A 183 17.37 9.86 1.04
C ILE A 183 18.46 8.87 0.57
N THR A 184 18.30 7.58 0.87
CA THR A 184 19.34 6.57 0.59
C THR A 184 19.41 6.16 -0.89
N ARG A 185 18.36 6.41 -1.67
CA ARG A 185 18.34 6.20 -3.13
C ARG A 185 18.78 7.43 -3.92
N ASP A 186 19.37 8.44 -3.27
CA ASP A 186 19.85 9.69 -3.92
C ASP A 186 20.61 9.45 -5.23
N HIS A 187 21.41 8.38 -5.37
CA HIS A 187 22.15 8.12 -6.60
C HIS A 187 21.29 7.60 -7.77
N ILE A 188 20.18 6.89 -7.48
CA ILE A 188 19.17 6.45 -8.46
C ILE A 188 18.19 7.58 -8.73
N ASN A 189 17.80 8.31 -7.68
CA ASN A 189 16.96 9.49 -7.74
C ASN A 189 17.65 10.61 -8.53
N GLN A 190 18.96 10.78 -8.45
CA GLN A 190 19.74 11.67 -9.35
C GLN A 190 19.54 11.34 -10.82
N GLY A 191 19.34 10.07 -11.18
CA GLY A 191 19.00 9.66 -12.54
C GLY A 191 17.58 10.07 -12.93
N VAL A 192 16.63 9.99 -12.00
CA VAL A 192 15.24 10.44 -12.21
C VAL A 192 15.15 11.97 -12.26
N ILE A 193 15.84 12.66 -11.35
CA ILE A 193 15.97 14.12 -11.29
C ILE A 193 16.68 14.64 -12.54
N GLY A 194 17.78 14.01 -12.96
CA GLY A 194 18.48 14.38 -14.20
C GLY A 194 17.62 14.14 -15.45
N LYS A 195 16.84 13.06 -15.49
CA LYS A 195 15.84 12.83 -16.55
C LYS A 195 14.72 13.85 -16.50
N PHE A 196 14.26 14.24 -15.31
CA PHE A 196 13.27 15.29 -15.14
C PHE A 196 13.80 16.64 -15.63
N GLU A 197 15.01 17.05 -15.24
CA GLU A 197 15.65 18.28 -15.73
C GLU A 197 15.78 18.26 -17.25
N THR A 198 16.15 17.11 -17.83
CA THR A 198 16.22 16.93 -19.29
C THR A 198 14.83 17.07 -19.93
N LEU A 199 13.81 16.36 -19.41
CA LEU A 199 12.43 16.42 -19.90
C LEU A 199 11.81 17.81 -19.76
N LEU A 200 12.11 18.52 -18.67
CA LEU A 200 11.66 19.88 -18.41
C LEU A 200 12.31 20.86 -19.40
N ASN A 201 13.62 20.75 -19.60
CA ASN A 201 14.34 21.55 -20.59
C ASN A 201 13.83 21.29 -22.01
N ASP A 202 13.63 20.03 -22.39
CA ASP A 202 13.05 19.66 -23.70
C ASP A 202 11.62 20.19 -23.84
N TYR A 203 10.80 20.11 -22.79
CA TYR A 203 9.44 20.65 -22.80
C TYR A 203 9.47 22.16 -23.01
N LEU A 204 10.25 22.90 -22.23
CA LEU A 204 10.33 24.36 -22.28
C LEU A 204 10.96 24.89 -23.58
N THR A 205 11.90 24.15 -24.18
CA THR A 205 12.56 24.54 -25.44
C THR A 205 11.80 24.12 -26.68
N SER A 206 10.86 23.17 -26.57
CA SER A 206 9.97 22.76 -27.66
C SER A 206 8.84 23.75 -27.91
N GLU A 207 8.00 23.47 -28.93
CA GLU A 207 6.76 24.23 -29.15
C GLU A 207 5.61 23.82 -28.22
N LYS A 208 5.80 22.79 -27.38
CA LYS A 208 4.77 22.29 -26.45
C LYS A 208 4.22 23.35 -25.49
N PRO A 209 5.01 24.29 -24.92
CA PRO A 209 4.47 25.31 -24.03
C PRO A 209 3.50 26.27 -24.74
N LYS A 210 3.72 26.50 -26.05
CA LYS A 210 2.84 27.34 -26.88
C LYS A 210 1.54 26.64 -27.26
N ASN A 211 1.57 25.32 -27.44
CA ASN A 211 0.43 24.53 -27.91
C ASN A 211 -0.39 23.86 -26.78
N ILE A 212 0.26 23.52 -25.67
CA ILE A 212 -0.28 22.66 -24.60
C ILE A 212 -0.29 23.39 -23.24
N GLY A 213 0.43 24.51 -23.11
CA GLY A 213 0.50 25.30 -21.88
C GLY A 213 1.57 24.83 -20.90
N PHE A 214 1.42 25.16 -19.61
CA PHE A 214 2.37 24.77 -18.58
C PHE A 214 2.27 23.26 -18.28
N PRO A 215 3.41 22.57 -18.12
CA PRO A 215 3.39 21.14 -17.84
C PRO A 215 2.90 20.90 -16.41
N MET A 216 2.00 19.93 -16.25
CA MET A 216 1.51 19.47 -14.94
C MET A 216 2.44 18.40 -14.38
N VAL A 217 2.52 18.25 -13.05
CA VAL A 217 3.31 17.20 -12.37
C VAL A 217 3.04 15.81 -12.96
N HIS A 218 1.76 15.53 -13.29
CA HIS A 218 1.34 14.28 -13.92
C HIS A 218 2.04 13.99 -15.25
N TYR A 219 2.31 15.01 -16.08
CA TYR A 219 3.00 14.84 -17.37
C TYR A 219 4.40 14.27 -17.18
N PHE A 220 5.17 14.78 -16.22
CA PHE A 220 6.53 14.30 -15.96
C PHE A 220 6.54 12.95 -15.26
N ALA A 221 5.62 12.74 -14.31
CA ALA A 221 5.46 11.46 -13.63
C ALA A 221 5.19 10.32 -14.63
N GLU A 222 4.28 10.53 -15.60
CA GLU A 222 3.98 9.56 -16.65
C GLU A 222 5.21 9.25 -17.54
N GLN A 223 5.97 10.26 -17.94
CA GLN A 223 7.19 10.07 -18.75
C GLN A 223 8.30 9.31 -18.00
N LEU A 224 8.29 9.38 -16.67
CA LEU A 224 9.26 8.70 -15.81
C LEU A 224 8.75 7.34 -15.31
N ASN A 225 7.52 6.94 -15.68
CA ASN A 225 6.81 5.75 -15.18
C ASN A 225 6.69 5.74 -13.65
N LEU A 226 6.37 6.89 -13.06
CA LEU A 226 6.14 7.06 -11.62
C LEU A 226 4.72 7.56 -11.37
N SER A 227 4.17 7.27 -10.19
CA SER A 227 2.92 7.89 -9.78
C SER A 227 3.13 9.40 -9.56
N ALA A 228 2.12 10.21 -9.86
CA ALA A 228 2.22 11.67 -9.70
C ALA A 228 2.49 12.08 -8.24
N ASN A 229 1.99 11.29 -7.27
CA ASN A 229 2.19 11.54 -5.86
C ASN A 229 3.62 11.19 -5.43
N TYR A 230 4.13 10.03 -5.84
CA TYR A 230 5.51 9.64 -5.54
C TYR A 230 6.53 10.56 -6.21
N PHE A 231 6.29 10.94 -7.47
CA PHE A 231 7.13 11.94 -8.14
C PHE A 231 7.09 13.29 -7.43
N GLY A 232 5.92 13.70 -6.90
CA GLY A 232 5.79 14.91 -6.10
C GLY A 232 6.53 14.85 -4.77
N ASP A 233 6.56 13.70 -4.11
CA ASP A 233 7.30 13.51 -2.84
C ASP A 233 8.81 13.34 -3.08
N LEU A 234 9.22 13.00 -4.31
CA LEU A 234 10.62 12.80 -4.71
C LEU A 234 11.36 14.11 -5.08
N ILE A 235 10.68 15.12 -5.64
CA ILE A 235 11.25 16.37 -6.19
C ILE A 235 11.17 17.51 -5.18
#